data_AF-A0A8K0HYI5-F1
#
_entry.id   AF-A0A8K0HYI5-F1
#
_cell.length_a   1.000
_cell.length_b   1.000
_cell.length_c   1.000
_cell.angle_alpha   90.00
_cell.angle_beta   90.00
_cell.angle_gamma   90.00
#
_symmetry.space_group_name_H-M   'P 1'
#
loop_
_entity.id
_entity.type
_entity.pdbx_description
1 polymer ?
#
loop_
_entity_poly.entity_id
_entity_poly.type
_entity_poly.pdbx_seq_one_letter_code
_entity_poly.pdbx_strand_id
1 'polypeptide(L)'
;MWSKEELLGFDPVARSYCYEVADNNIGFGRYMATFKVLEEEEGGASAGCKLEWSFESEPVRGWTQESLIAYLQTGLEGMAKRVEEALKAPPSIATIE
;
A
#
# COMPACT_ATOMS: atom_id res chain seq x y z
N MET A 1 -6.34 5.30 -14.14
CA MET A 1 -6.67 3.92 -13.77
C MET A 1 -7.39 3.96 -12.43
N TRP A 2 -8.38 3.11 -12.21
CA TRP A 2 -9.11 3.04 -10.95
C TRP A 2 -9.41 1.58 -10.57
N SER A 3 -9.46 1.35 -9.26
CA SER A 3 -9.94 0.14 -8.59
C SER A 3 -10.92 0.54 -7.51
N LYS A 4 -11.98 -0.24 -7.32
CA LYS A 4 -12.82 -0.27 -6.13
C LYS A 4 -12.32 -1.42 -5.27
N GLU A 5 -11.98 -1.12 -4.03
CA GLU A 5 -11.37 -2.06 -3.09
C GLU A 5 -12.29 -2.28 -1.90
N GLU A 6 -12.40 -3.52 -1.44
CA GLU A 6 -13.18 -3.92 -0.27
C GLU A 6 -12.24 -4.43 0.82
N LEU A 7 -12.31 -3.82 2.01
CA LEU A 7 -11.49 -4.18 3.16
C LEU A 7 -11.95 -5.52 3.73
N LEU A 8 -11.04 -6.50 3.78
CA LEU A 8 -11.31 -7.84 4.28
C LEU A 8 -10.88 -8.02 5.74
N GLY A 9 -9.83 -7.30 6.15
CA GLY A 9 -9.30 -7.40 7.51
C GLY A 9 -8.36 -6.24 7.85
N PHE A 10 -8.30 -5.91 9.13
CA PHE A 10 -7.45 -4.86 9.68
C PHE A 10 -6.89 -5.31 11.03
N ASP A 11 -5.56 -5.25 11.18
CA ASP A 11 -4.85 -5.54 12.42
C ASP A 11 -3.99 -4.32 12.80
N PRO A 12 -4.42 -3.53 13.81
CA PRO A 12 -3.67 -2.36 14.25
C PRO A 12 -2.38 -2.73 15.01
N VAL A 13 -2.30 -3.91 15.61
CA VAL A 13 -1.11 -4.36 16.36
C VAL A 13 -0.01 -4.77 15.37
N ALA A 14 -0.38 -5.54 14.35
CA ALA A 14 0.55 -5.91 13.28
C ALA A 14 0.80 -4.79 12.25
N ARG A 15 0.09 -3.66 12.37
CA ARG A 15 0.09 -2.52 11.43
C ARG A 15 -0.15 -2.98 9.99
N SER A 16 -1.19 -3.77 9.80
CA SER A 16 -1.51 -4.38 8.51
C SER A 16 -2.99 -4.40 8.21
N TYR A 17 -3.31 -4.46 6.93
CA TYR A 17 -4.67 -4.69 6.44
C TYR A 17 -4.65 -5.50 5.15
N CYS A 18 -5.75 -6.21 4.88
CA CYS A 18 -5.95 -6.94 3.63
C CYS A 18 -7.26 -6.52 2.96
N TYR A 19 -7.26 -6.57 1.63
CA TYR A 19 -8.38 -6.15 0.80
C TYR A 19 -8.43 -6.94 -0.51
N GLU A 20 -9.58 -6.93 -1.16
CA GLU A 20 -9.75 -7.42 -2.53
C GLU A 20 -10.17 -6.29 -3.48
N VAL A 21 -9.88 -6.46 -4.75
CA VAL A 21 -10.39 -5.58 -5.82
C VAL A 21 -11.77 -6.10 -6.24
N ALA A 22 -12.81 -5.35 -5.91
CA ALA A 22 -14.20 -5.69 -6.22
C ALA A 22 -14.62 -5.24 -7.63
N ASP A 23 -14.04 -4.16 -8.14
CA ASP A 23 -14.27 -3.66 -9.51
C ASP A 23 -13.08 -2.81 -9.97
N ASN A 24 -12.80 -2.73 -11.27
CA ASN A 24 -11.67 -1.95 -11.78
C ASN A 24 -11.72 -1.74 -13.30
N ASN A 25 -10.97 -0.75 -13.79
CA ASN A 25 -10.71 -0.57 -15.23
C ASN A 25 -9.28 -0.94 -15.67
N ILE A 26 -8.55 -1.64 -14.82
CA ILE A 26 -7.13 -1.98 -15.01
C ILE A 26 -6.98 -3.34 -15.70
N GLY A 27 -7.96 -4.23 -15.52
CA GLY A 27 -7.95 -5.60 -16.02
C GLY A 27 -7.63 -6.64 -14.95
N PHE A 28 -7.76 -6.29 -13.66
CA PHE A 28 -7.68 -7.27 -12.57
C PHE A 28 -8.89 -8.21 -12.63
N GLY A 29 -8.61 -9.52 -12.63
CA GLY A 29 -9.58 -10.56 -12.29
C GLY A 29 -9.64 -10.71 -10.77
N ARG A 30 -9.42 -11.93 -10.25
CA ARG A 30 -9.20 -12.10 -8.82
C ARG A 30 -7.90 -11.41 -8.39
N TYR A 31 -8.00 -10.50 -7.42
CA TYR A 31 -6.85 -9.83 -6.82
C TYR A 31 -7.13 -9.61 -5.34
N MET A 32 -6.21 -10.06 -4.50
CA MET A 32 -6.21 -9.82 -3.06
C MET A 32 -4.82 -9.34 -2.65
N ALA A 33 -4.75 -8.36 -1.77
CA ALA A 33 -3.48 -7.83 -1.30
C ALA A 33 -3.49 -7.57 0.20
N THR A 34 -2.28 -7.60 0.75
CA THR A 34 -1.99 -7.22 2.13
C THR A 34 -0.98 -6.08 2.13
N PHE A 35 -1.29 -5.05 2.90
CA PHE A 35 -0.37 -3.97 3.22
C PHE A 35 0.11 -4.12 4.65
N LYS A 36 1.41 -3.86 4.88
CA LYS A 36 2.00 -3.93 6.21
C LYS A 36 3.11 -2.90 6.42
N VAL A 37 3.23 -2.40 7.64
CA VAL A 37 4.36 -1.58 8.10
C VAL A 37 5.27 -2.41 9.00
N LEU A 38 6.47 -2.70 8.49
CA LEU A 38 7.52 -3.41 9.20
C LEU A 38 8.43 -2.43 9.94
N GLU A 39 8.91 -2.84 11.12
CA GLU A 39 10.02 -2.16 11.79
C GLU A 39 11.32 -2.52 11.08
N GLU A 40 12.21 -1.54 10.89
CA GLU A 40 13.53 -1.79 10.33
C GLU A 40 14.48 -2.21 11.46
N GLU A 41 15.00 -3.44 11.39
CA GLU A 41 15.94 -3.97 12.39
C GLU A 41 17.35 -3.35 12.21
N GLU A 42 17.51 -2.06 12.45
CA GLU A 42 18.83 -1.45 12.67
C GLU A 42 18.93 -0.82 14.07
N GLY A 43 19.34 -1.66 15.03
CA GLY A 43 20.37 -1.39 16.03
C GLY A 43 20.44 -0.05 16.78
N GLY A 44 19.37 0.73 16.95
CA GLY A 44 19.41 1.97 17.72
C GLY A 44 18.19 2.87 17.64
N ALA A 45 18.28 4.05 18.28
CA ALA A 45 17.20 5.03 18.45
C ALA A 45 16.73 5.73 17.16
N SER A 46 17.15 5.27 15.98
CA SER A 46 16.78 5.81 14.67
C SER A 46 16.22 4.73 13.72
N ALA A 47 15.65 3.65 14.24
CA ALA A 47 15.04 2.61 13.42
C ALA A 47 13.90 3.20 12.57
N GLY A 48 14.04 3.07 11.24
CA GLY A 48 13.03 3.46 10.28
C GLY A 48 11.85 2.49 10.24
N CYS A 49 11.03 2.61 9.19
CA CYS A 49 10.01 1.63 8.89
C CYS A 49 10.02 1.30 7.40
N LYS A 50 9.57 0.09 7.08
CA LYS A 50 9.43 -0.38 5.70
C LYS A 50 7.97 -0.65 5.42
N LEU A 51 7.48 -0.12 4.30
CA LEU A 51 6.19 -0.51 3.75
C LEU A 51 6.37 -1.80 2.93
N GLU A 52 5.51 -2.77 3.18
CA GLU A 52 5.41 -4.00 2.42
C GLU A 52 4.02 -4.11 1.80
N TRP A 53 3.99 -4.44 0.52
CA TRP A 53 2.77 -4.72 -0.23
C TRP A 53 2.90 -6.08 -0.90
N SER A 54 2.17 -7.06 -0.38
CA SER A 54 2.07 -8.40 -0.97
C SER A 54 0.72 -8.57 -1.64
N PHE A 55 0.67 -9.37 -2.70
CA PHE A 55 -0.57 -9.62 -3.42
C PHE A 55 -0.58 -11.01 -4.05
N GLU A 56 -1.78 -11.52 -4.23
CA GLU A 56 -2.10 -12.68 -5.03
C GLU A 56 -3.09 -12.26 -6.11
N SER A 57 -2.80 -12.57 -7.37
CA SER A 57 -3.68 -12.22 -8.46
C SER A 57 -3.68 -13.23 -9.58
N GLU A 58 -4.80 -13.30 -10.30
CA GLU A 58 -4.83 -13.85 -11.65
C GLU A 58 -3.97 -12.99 -12.60
N PRO A 59 -3.53 -13.54 -13.74
CA PRO A 59 -2.86 -12.75 -14.77
C PRO A 59 -3.68 -11.52 -15.16
N VAL A 60 -3.09 -10.34 -14.97
CA VAL A 60 -3.77 -9.06 -15.24
C VAL A 60 -3.74 -8.78 -16.72
N ARG A 61 -4.92 -8.57 -17.32
CA ARG A 61 -5.03 -8.42 -18.77
C ARG A 61 -4.24 -7.20 -19.26
N GLY A 62 -3.31 -7.42 -20.18
CA GLY A 62 -2.49 -6.35 -20.77
C GLY A 62 -1.24 -5.98 -19.96
N TRP A 63 -0.94 -6.72 -18.89
CA TRP A 63 0.24 -6.53 -18.07
C TRP A 63 1.10 -7.80 -18.07
N THR A 64 2.42 -7.63 -17.96
CA THR A 64 3.29 -8.71 -17.49
C THR A 64 3.37 -8.65 -15.97
N GLN A 65 3.82 -9.73 -15.35
CA GLN A 65 4.04 -9.75 -13.90
C GLN A 65 5.05 -8.66 -13.49
N GLU A 66 6.14 -8.52 -14.26
CA GLU A 66 7.19 -7.53 -14.00
C GLU A 66 6.69 -6.10 -14.14
N SER A 67 5.87 -5.82 -15.16
CA SER A 67 5.32 -4.48 -15.35
C SER A 67 4.31 -4.12 -14.25
N LEU A 68 3.54 -5.10 -13.76
CA LEU A 68 2.63 -4.89 -12.63
C LEU A 68 3.40 -4.64 -11.33
N ILE A 69 4.43 -5.45 -11.05
CA ILE A 69 5.29 -5.27 -9.87
C ILE A 69 5.95 -3.90 -9.91
N ALA A 70 6.51 -3.48 -11.05
CA ALA A 70 7.15 -2.17 -11.18
C ALA A 70 6.16 -1.00 -10.95
N TYR A 71 4.92 -1.15 -11.41
CA TYR A 71 3.86 -0.18 -11.18
C TYR A 71 3.49 -0.06 -9.70
N LEU A 72 3.23 -1.19 -9.03
CA LEU A 72 2.91 -1.22 -7.60
C LEU A 72 4.06 -0.69 -6.76
N GLN A 73 5.30 -1.05 -7.11
CA GLN A 73 6.52 -0.56 -6.44
C GLN A 73 6.65 0.97 -6.54
N THR A 74 6.44 1.54 -7.72
CA THR A 74 6.44 3.00 -7.91
C THR A 74 5.37 3.68 -7.04
N GLY A 75 4.18 3.07 -6.94
CA GLY A 75 3.12 3.53 -6.05
C GLY A 75 3.52 3.50 -4.58
N LEU A 76 4.15 2.40 -4.15
CA LEU A 76 4.63 2.17 -2.79
C LEU A 76 5.70 3.19 -2.37
N GLU A 77 6.69 3.44 -3.23
CA GLU A 77 7.73 4.46 -3.02
C GLU A 77 7.12 5.86 -2.90
N GLY A 78 6.15 6.19 -3.77
CA GLY A 78 5.42 7.45 -3.70
C GLY A 78 4.62 7.59 -2.39
N MET A 79 4.03 6.50 -1.89
CA MET A 79 3.34 6.50 -0.60
C MET A 79 4.30 6.71 0.57
N ALA A 80 5.43 5.99 0.60
CA ALA A 80 6.44 6.14 1.63
C ALA A 80 6.91 7.60 1.73
N LYS A 81 7.25 8.21 0.59
CA LYS A 81 7.66 9.62 0.51
C LYS A 81 6.59 10.57 1.07
N ARG A 82 5.32 10.39 0.69
CA ARG A 82 4.21 11.24 1.19
C ARG A 82 3.99 11.09 2.68
N VAL A 83 4.13 9.89 3.23
CA VAL A 83 4.05 9.65 4.68
C VAL A 83 5.18 10.39 5.39
N GLU A 84 6.42 10.28 4.91
CA GLU A 84 7.55 11.02 5.48
C GLU A 84 7.36 12.54 5.42
N GLU A 85 6.85 13.05 4.30
CA GLU A 85 6.56 14.48 4.13
C GLU A 85 5.47 14.95 5.09
N ALA A 86 4.40 14.16 5.25
CA ALA A 86 3.30 14.46 6.18
C ALA A 86 3.76 14.51 7.64
N LEU A 87 4.71 13.66 8.03
CA LEU A 87 5.30 13.67 9.37
C LEU A 87 6.22 14.87 9.63
N LYS A 88 6.80 15.46 8.57
CA LYS A 88 7.65 16.67 8.65
C LYS A 88 6.84 17.96 8.60
N ALA A 89 5.63 17.92 8.04
CA ALA A 89 4.74 19.06 7.95
C ALA A 89 4.15 19.41 9.34
N PRO A 90 3.91 20.70 9.64
CA PRO A 90 3.14 21.07 10.83
C PRO A 90 1.74 20.46 10.75
N PRO A 91 1.14 20.05 11.88
CA PRO A 91 -0.17 19.40 11.89
C PRO A 91 -1.20 20.30 11.20
N SER A 92 -1.80 19.81 10.12
CA SER A 92 -2.98 20.46 9.57
C SER A 92 -4.13 20.19 10.53
N ILE A 93 -4.60 21.24 11.20
CA ILE A 93 -5.90 21.22 11.87
C ILE A 93 -6.92 21.08 10.74
N ALA A 94 -7.53 19.91 10.61
CA ALA A 94 -8.70 19.75 9.76
C ALA A 94 -9.84 20.59 10.36
N THR A 95 -10.10 21.75 9.78
CA THR A 95 -11.34 22.48 10.04
C THR A 95 -12.47 21.65 9.46
N ILE A 96 -13.30 21.10 10.32
CA ILE A 96 -14.58 20.50 9.95
C ILE A 96 -15.53 21.67 9.70
N GLU A 97 -15.88 21.94 8.45
CA GLU A 97 -17.06 22.75 8.08
C GLU A 97 -18.32 21.87 8.05
#